data_AF-A0A9D2K2K8-F1
#
_entry.id   AF-A0A9D2K2K8-F1
#
_cell.length_a   1.000
_cell.length_b   1.000
_cell.length_c   1.000
_cell.angle_alpha   90.00
_cell.angle_beta   90.00
_cell.angle_gamma   90.00
#
_symmetry.space_group_name_H-M   'P 1'
#
loop_
_entity.id
_entity.type
_entity.pdbx_description
1 polymer ?
#
loop_
_entity_poly.entity_id
_entity_poly.type
_entity_poly.pdbx_seq_one_letter_code
_entity_poly.pdbx_strand_id
1 'polypeptide(L)'
;MNRIAKFEKVSLEQFREGWTDTFGPADEGVIEGIYGQIRLPERATAGSAGYDFFAPADFVLEPGETVKIPTGIRVWMEPEWVLKCYPRSGLGFKYRLQLNNTVGIIDSDYYYSDNEGHIFAKLTNDTKEGKTVEIAAGSGFMQGIFVEYGITLDDDATEIRNGGFGSTTK
;
A
#
# COMPACT_ATOMS: atom_id res chain seq x y z
N MET A 1 -17.56 -13.61 10.60
CA MET A 1 -16.30 -13.37 9.85
C MET A 1 -15.17 -13.48 10.84
N ASN A 2 -14.12 -14.23 10.50
CA ASN A 2 -12.92 -14.35 11.33
C ASN A 2 -12.18 -13.00 11.32
N ARG A 3 -11.65 -12.59 12.47
CA ARG A 3 -10.81 -11.40 12.59
C ARG A 3 -9.36 -11.87 12.60
N ILE A 4 -8.66 -11.67 11.48
CA ILE A 4 -7.33 -12.28 11.25
C ILE A 4 -6.22 -11.24 11.06
N ALA A 5 -6.51 -9.94 11.14
CA ALA A 5 -5.54 -8.90 10.86
C ALA A 5 -5.82 -7.59 11.59
N LYS A 6 -4.78 -6.76 11.72
CA LYS A 6 -4.81 -5.43 12.31
C LYS A 6 -3.91 -4.47 11.52
N PHE A 7 -4.49 -3.39 11.00
CA PHE A 7 -3.73 -2.29 10.42
C PHE A 7 -3.17 -1.37 11.51
N GLU A 8 -1.95 -0.91 11.32
CA GLU A 8 -1.25 0.02 12.20
C GLU A 8 -0.45 1.03 11.36
N LYS A 9 -0.03 2.13 11.97
CA LYS A 9 0.95 3.01 11.35
C LYS A 9 2.36 2.44 11.57
N VAL A 10 3.23 2.60 10.60
CA VAL A 10 4.69 2.51 10.85
C VAL A 10 5.12 3.68 11.73
N SER A 11 6.31 3.64 12.32
CA SER A 11 6.83 4.78 13.08
C SER A 11 6.94 6.04 12.22
N LEU A 12 6.94 7.20 12.87
CA LEU A 12 7.17 8.49 12.19
C LEU A 12 8.54 8.49 11.48
N GLU A 13 9.56 7.88 12.08
CA GLU A 13 10.89 7.75 11.50
C GLU A 13 10.84 6.94 10.20
N GLN A 14 10.22 5.76 10.24
CA GLN A 14 10.07 4.93 9.04
C GLN A 14 9.26 5.61 7.94
N PHE A 15 8.19 6.32 8.32
CA PHE A 15 7.39 7.09 7.37
C PHE A 15 8.21 8.22 6.74
N ARG A 16 9.02 8.93 7.53
CA ARG A 16 9.91 10.01 7.08
C ARG A 16 10.94 9.51 6.08
N GLU A 17 11.54 8.35 6.32
CA GLU A 17 12.45 7.70 5.38
C GLU A 17 11.76 7.40 4.05
N GLY A 18 10.60 6.73 4.10
CA GLY A 18 9.84 6.39 2.90
C GLY A 18 9.33 7.62 2.14
N TRP A 19 9.00 8.69 2.85
CA TRP A 19 8.65 9.99 2.27
C TRP A 19 9.84 10.63 1.56
N THR A 20 10.98 10.71 2.24
CA THR A 20 12.20 11.35 1.72
C THR A 20 12.72 10.61 0.49
N ASP A 21 12.69 9.28 0.48
CA ASP A 21 13.06 8.45 -0.67
C ASP A 21 12.12 8.64 -1.87
N THR A 22 10.88 9.01 -1.62
CA THR A 22 9.87 9.18 -2.67
C THR A 22 9.83 10.60 -3.24
N PHE A 23 9.73 11.60 -2.38
CA PHE A 23 9.44 12.99 -2.75
C PHE A 23 10.64 13.92 -2.51
N GLY A 24 11.75 13.40 -1.99
CA GLY A 24 12.87 14.19 -1.53
C GLY A 24 12.67 14.75 -0.11
N PRO A 25 13.69 15.45 0.42
CA PRO A 25 13.63 16.02 1.76
C PRO A 25 12.55 17.10 1.83
N ALA A 26 11.83 17.14 2.95
CA ALA A 26 10.85 18.15 3.29
C ALA A 26 11.07 18.65 4.72
N ASP A 27 10.44 19.78 5.06
CA ASP A 27 10.44 20.28 6.44
C ASP A 27 9.86 19.26 7.42
N GLU A 28 10.46 19.14 8.59
CA GLU A 28 10.08 18.15 9.59
C GLU A 28 8.63 18.31 10.04
N GLY A 29 8.17 19.56 10.23
CA GLY A 29 6.80 19.86 10.63
C GLY A 29 5.77 19.49 9.54
N VAL A 30 6.17 19.52 8.26
CA VAL A 30 5.32 19.08 7.15
C VAL A 30 5.14 17.56 7.20
N ILE A 31 6.23 16.80 7.34
CA ILE A 31 6.16 15.33 7.41
C ILE A 31 5.37 14.87 8.63
N GLU A 32 5.58 15.50 9.79
CA GLU A 32 4.82 15.22 11.02
C GLU A 32 3.33 15.52 10.86
N GLY A 33 2.98 16.64 10.22
CA GLY A 33 1.60 17.01 9.92
C GLY A 33 0.91 15.97 9.04
N ILE A 34 1.58 15.54 7.96
CA ILE A 34 1.11 14.48 7.06
C ILE A 34 0.92 13.17 7.83
N TYR A 35 1.93 12.74 8.58
CA TYR A 35 1.90 11.50 9.36
C TYR A 35 0.74 11.48 10.38
N GLY A 36 0.50 12.61 11.06
CA GLY A 36 -0.59 12.78 12.00
C GLY A 36 -1.97 12.55 11.36
N GLN A 37 -2.12 12.94 10.08
CA GLN A 37 -3.38 12.84 9.34
C GLN A 37 -3.60 11.50 8.63
N ILE A 38 -2.59 10.62 8.58
CA ILE A 38 -2.75 9.28 7.98
C ILE A 38 -3.90 8.54 8.64
N ARG A 39 -4.81 8.03 7.80
CA ARG A 39 -5.98 7.24 8.19
C ARG A 39 -5.68 5.75 7.98
N LEU A 40 -6.04 4.94 8.98
CA LEU A 40 -5.95 3.48 8.83
C LEU A 40 -6.96 2.99 7.77
N PRO A 41 -6.65 1.92 7.01
CA PRO A 41 -7.57 1.37 6.04
C PRO A 41 -8.89 0.92 6.66
N GLU A 42 -10.00 1.16 5.96
CA GLU A 42 -11.35 0.86 6.45
C GLU A 42 -12.23 0.24 5.36
N ARG A 43 -13.19 -0.59 5.76
CA ARG A 43 -14.20 -1.10 4.82
C ARG A 43 -15.30 -0.07 4.66
N ALA A 44 -15.69 0.21 3.42
CA ALA A 44 -16.75 1.17 3.13
C ALA A 44 -18.14 0.70 3.62
N THR A 45 -18.40 -0.61 3.58
CA THR A 45 -19.67 -1.20 4.02
C THR A 45 -19.44 -2.54 4.72
N ALA A 46 -20.44 -3.05 5.44
CA ALA A 46 -20.35 -4.36 6.09
C ALA A 46 -20.11 -5.52 5.10
N GLY A 47 -20.56 -5.38 3.85
CA GLY A 47 -20.38 -6.37 2.78
C GLY A 47 -19.15 -6.17 1.92
N SER A 48 -18.40 -5.07 2.09
CA SER A 48 -17.17 -4.84 1.34
C SER A 48 -16.13 -5.89 1.70
N ALA A 49 -15.45 -6.45 0.71
CA ALA A 49 -14.27 -7.28 0.93
C ALA A 49 -13.02 -6.42 1.17
N GLY A 50 -12.89 -5.32 0.41
CA GLY A 50 -11.74 -4.44 0.43
C GLY A 50 -11.74 -3.44 1.59
N TYR A 51 -10.55 -3.19 2.11
CA TYR A 51 -10.21 -2.08 2.99
C TYR A 51 -9.58 -0.97 2.14
N ASP A 52 -10.22 0.19 2.05
CA ASP A 52 -9.72 1.33 1.29
C ASP A 52 -8.51 1.95 2.02
N PHE A 53 -7.40 2.11 1.30
CA PHE A 53 -6.23 2.89 1.71
C PHE A 53 -6.38 4.33 1.28
N PHE A 54 -5.96 5.26 2.15
CA PHE A 54 -6.14 6.69 1.96
C PHE A 54 -4.82 7.38 1.60
N ALA A 55 -4.88 8.34 0.68
CA ALA A 55 -3.71 9.08 0.24
C ALA A 55 -3.13 9.89 1.41
N PRO A 56 -1.83 9.77 1.73
CA PRO A 56 -1.22 10.53 2.82
C PRO A 56 -1.15 12.03 2.50
N ALA A 57 -1.03 12.37 1.21
CA ALA A 57 -0.95 13.74 0.71
C ALA A 57 -1.61 13.84 -0.66
N ASP A 58 -1.83 15.07 -1.12
CA ASP A 58 -2.28 15.35 -2.48
C ASP A 58 -1.26 14.84 -3.50
N PHE A 59 -1.74 14.25 -4.59
CA PHE A 59 -0.91 13.96 -5.75
C PHE A 59 -1.67 14.11 -7.06
N VAL A 60 -0.92 14.51 -8.08
CA VAL A 60 -1.39 14.67 -9.45
C VAL A 60 -0.54 13.78 -10.34
N LEU A 61 -1.19 13.09 -11.29
CA LEU A 61 -0.51 12.31 -12.32
C LEU A 61 -1.04 12.71 -13.69
N GLU A 62 -0.19 13.35 -14.46
CA GLU A 62 -0.41 13.54 -15.89
C GLU A 62 -0.34 12.19 -16.64
N PRO A 63 -0.88 12.11 -17.87
CA PRO A 63 -0.77 10.90 -18.68
C PRO A 63 0.67 10.38 -18.79
N GLY A 64 0.88 9.12 -18.40
CA GLY A 64 2.19 8.45 -18.40
C GLY A 64 3.01 8.63 -17.13
N GLU A 65 2.60 9.49 -16.20
CA GLU A 65 3.33 9.70 -14.95
C GLU A 65 3.14 8.55 -13.95
N THR A 66 4.16 8.36 -13.13
CA THR A 66 4.21 7.33 -12.09
C THR A 66 4.53 7.97 -10.74
N VAL A 67 3.87 7.50 -9.69
CA VAL A 67 4.21 7.85 -8.30
C VAL A 67 4.34 6.59 -7.45
N LYS A 68 5.26 6.61 -6.50
CA LYS A 68 5.35 5.63 -5.41
C LYS A 68 4.76 6.29 -4.17
N ILE A 69 3.74 5.73 -3.54
CA ILE A 69 3.10 6.32 -2.36
C ILE A 69 3.57 5.56 -1.11
N PRO A 70 4.31 6.20 -0.18
CA PRO A 70 4.52 5.65 1.16
C PRO A 70 3.19 5.76 1.93
N THR A 71 2.48 4.65 2.14
CA THR A 71 1.13 4.72 2.75
C THR A 71 1.18 5.13 4.23
N GLY A 72 2.30 4.83 4.88
CA GLY A 72 2.50 4.95 6.32
C GLY A 72 1.76 3.87 7.11
N ILE A 73 1.25 2.85 6.42
CA ILE A 73 0.51 1.74 6.97
C ILE A 73 1.38 0.47 6.93
N ARG A 74 1.28 -0.31 8.00
CA ARG A 74 1.70 -1.72 8.09
C ARG A 74 0.50 -2.57 8.52
N VAL A 75 0.59 -3.88 8.32
CA VAL A 75 -0.50 -4.80 8.67
C VAL A 75 0.05 -6.05 9.32
N TRP A 76 -0.41 -6.34 10.53
CA TRP A 76 -0.23 -7.66 11.13
C TRP A 76 -1.38 -8.56 10.69
N MET A 77 -1.10 -9.83 10.38
CA MET A 77 -2.13 -10.82 10.12
C MET A 77 -1.70 -12.22 10.54
N GLU A 78 -2.67 -13.11 10.74
CA GLU A 78 -2.44 -14.53 10.99
C GLU A 78 -1.66 -15.18 9.83
N PRO A 79 -0.85 -16.23 10.09
CA PRO A 79 -0.26 -17.05 9.04
C PRO A 79 -1.32 -17.60 8.07
N GLU A 80 -0.91 -18.00 6.86
CA GLU A 80 -1.80 -18.54 5.81
C GLU A 80 -2.75 -17.51 5.16
N TRP A 81 -2.64 -16.24 5.57
CA TRP A 81 -3.33 -15.11 4.94
C TRP A 81 -2.36 -14.20 4.18
N VAL A 82 -2.85 -13.65 3.08
CA VAL A 82 -2.17 -12.61 2.30
C VAL A 82 -3.11 -11.41 2.15
N LEU A 83 -2.58 -10.21 2.27
CA LEU A 83 -3.29 -9.00 1.87
C LEU A 83 -2.96 -8.68 0.40
N LYS A 84 -3.95 -8.85 -0.47
CA LYS A 84 -3.84 -8.51 -1.89
C LYS A 84 -4.36 -7.09 -2.13
N CYS A 85 -3.48 -6.22 -2.59
CA CYS A 85 -3.77 -4.82 -2.88
C CYS A 85 -4.12 -4.62 -4.35
N TYR A 86 -5.23 -3.93 -4.60
CA TYR A 86 -5.80 -3.68 -5.92
C TYR A 86 -6.08 -2.18 -6.13
N PRO A 87 -6.03 -1.67 -7.37
CA PRO A 87 -6.58 -0.35 -7.68
C PRO A 87 -8.07 -0.28 -7.31
N ARG A 88 -8.55 0.91 -6.93
CA ARG A 88 -10.00 1.14 -6.80
C ARG A 88 -10.62 1.16 -8.19
N SER A 89 -11.73 0.43 -8.35
CA SER A 89 -12.39 0.28 -9.66
C SER A 89 -12.72 1.64 -10.29
N GLY A 90 -13.23 2.59 -9.52
CA GLY A 90 -13.53 3.93 -10.01
C GLY A 90 -12.32 4.63 -10.66
N LEU A 91 -11.12 4.47 -10.11
CA LEU A 91 -9.90 5.08 -10.65
C LEU A 91 -9.39 4.31 -11.87
N GLY A 92 -9.45 2.98 -11.84
CA GLY A 92 -9.10 2.13 -12.98
C GLY A 92 -10.00 2.38 -14.21
N PHE A 93 -11.32 2.53 -14.01
CA PHE A 93 -12.27 2.75 -15.11
C PHE A 93 -12.22 4.18 -15.65
N LYS A 94 -12.13 5.20 -14.79
CA LYS A 94 -12.19 6.60 -15.23
C LYS A 94 -10.89 7.08 -15.87
N TYR A 95 -9.76 6.61 -15.34
CA TYR A 95 -8.44 7.15 -15.66
C TYR A 95 -7.45 6.10 -16.16
N ARG A 96 -7.77 4.80 -16.12
CA ARG A 96 -6.78 3.73 -16.28
C ARG A 96 -5.61 3.87 -15.30
N LEU A 97 -5.89 4.29 -14.07
CA LEU A 97 -4.90 4.27 -12.99
C LEU A 97 -4.60 2.81 -12.60
N GLN A 98 -3.33 2.41 -12.68
CA GLN A 98 -2.90 1.02 -12.45
C GLN A 98 -1.84 0.95 -11.36
N LEU A 99 -1.81 -0.17 -10.63
CA LEU A 99 -0.63 -0.55 -9.84
C LEU A 99 0.41 -1.15 -10.78
N ASN A 100 1.67 -0.70 -10.70
CA ASN A 100 2.73 -1.17 -11.61
C ASN A 100 3.04 -2.66 -11.48
N ASN A 101 2.76 -3.25 -10.32
CA ASN A 101 2.90 -4.68 -10.06
C ASN A 101 1.57 -5.45 -10.21
N THR A 102 0.53 -4.82 -10.78
CA THR A 102 -0.84 -5.36 -10.95
C THR A 102 -1.59 -5.62 -9.64
N VAL A 103 -1.03 -6.48 -8.78
CA VAL A 103 -1.54 -6.78 -7.43
C VAL A 103 -0.39 -6.64 -6.45
N GLY A 104 -0.57 -5.81 -5.42
CA GLY A 104 0.38 -5.77 -4.31
C GLY A 104 0.18 -6.99 -3.43
N ILE A 105 1.23 -7.80 -3.26
CA ILE A 105 1.23 -8.97 -2.38
C ILE A 105 1.94 -8.58 -1.09
N ILE A 106 1.17 -8.54 0.00
CA ILE A 106 1.68 -8.26 1.35
C ILE A 106 1.57 -9.54 2.16
N ASP A 107 2.72 -10.16 2.39
CA ASP A 107 2.86 -11.40 3.15
C ASP A 107 2.76 -11.14 4.66
N SER A 108 2.35 -12.16 5.43
CA SER A 108 2.15 -12.03 6.88
C SER A 108 3.44 -11.68 7.65
N ASP A 109 4.59 -12.18 7.17
CA ASP A 109 5.89 -11.96 7.79
C ASP A 109 6.52 -10.60 7.42
N TYR A 110 6.02 -9.93 6.37
CA TYR A 110 6.45 -8.59 5.99
C TYR A 110 6.25 -7.57 7.11
N TYR A 111 5.31 -7.79 8.03
CA TYR A 111 5.10 -6.94 9.20
C TYR A 111 6.36 -6.78 10.07
N TYR A 112 7.28 -7.74 10.06
CA TYR A 112 8.48 -7.76 10.91
C TYR A 112 9.76 -7.36 10.17
N SER A 113 9.66 -6.87 8.93
CA SER A 113 10.83 -6.41 8.18
C SER A 113 11.50 -5.19 8.83
N ASP A 114 12.76 -4.96 8.47
CA ASP A 114 13.55 -3.77 8.81
C ASP A 114 12.81 -2.44 8.57
N ASN A 115 12.01 -2.35 7.51
CA ASN A 115 11.19 -1.18 7.21
C ASN A 115 9.82 -1.19 7.90
N GLU A 116 9.67 -1.94 8.99
CA GLU A 116 8.44 -2.11 9.78
C GLU A 116 7.23 -2.67 9.03
N GLY A 117 7.44 -3.30 7.87
CA GLY A 117 6.35 -3.72 6.99
C GLY A 117 5.63 -2.54 6.33
N HIS A 118 6.31 -1.42 6.11
CA HIS A 118 5.74 -0.24 5.45
C HIS A 118 5.23 -0.60 4.06
N ILE A 119 3.92 -0.47 3.86
CA ILE A 119 3.27 -0.76 2.58
C ILE A 119 3.45 0.44 1.65
N PHE A 120 3.92 0.18 0.44
CA PHE A 120 4.04 1.17 -0.63
C PHE A 120 3.13 0.81 -1.80
N ALA A 121 2.60 1.82 -2.48
CA ALA A 121 1.81 1.64 -3.70
C ALA A 121 2.45 2.39 -4.86
N LYS A 122 2.88 1.68 -5.91
CA LYS A 122 3.41 2.31 -7.12
C LYS A 122 2.33 2.36 -8.19
N LEU A 123 1.92 3.56 -8.58
CA LEU A 123 0.78 3.82 -9.46
C LEU A 123 1.23 4.53 -10.73
N THR A 124 0.65 4.16 -11.87
CA THR A 124 0.85 4.85 -13.16
C THR A 124 -0.49 5.29 -13.74
N ASN A 125 -0.57 6.53 -14.23
CA ASN A 125 -1.68 6.99 -15.05
C ASN A 125 -1.50 6.51 -16.50
N ASP A 126 -2.02 5.32 -16.82
CA ASP A 126 -1.94 4.71 -18.16
C ASP A 126 -3.16 5.09 -19.03
N THR A 127 -3.65 6.32 -18.89
CA THR A 127 -4.80 6.81 -19.65
C THR A 127 -4.54 6.78 -21.16
N LYS A 128 -5.60 6.49 -21.92
CA LYS A 128 -5.61 6.59 -23.40
C LYS A 128 -6.44 7.78 -23.89
N GLU A 129 -6.95 8.58 -22.95
CA GLU A 129 -7.88 9.68 -23.20
C GLU A 129 -7.30 11.04 -22.75
N GLY A 130 -6.02 11.07 -22.33
CA GLY A 130 -5.35 12.29 -21.90
C GLY A 130 -5.86 12.88 -20.58
N LYS A 131 -6.54 12.08 -19.75
CA LYS A 131 -7.10 12.54 -18.47
C LYS A 131 -6.04 12.56 -17.37
N THR A 132 -5.89 13.70 -16.70
CA THR A 132 -5.11 13.85 -15.48
C THR A 132 -5.82 13.21 -14.29
N VAL A 133 -5.06 12.56 -13.41
CA VAL A 133 -5.55 12.02 -12.14
C VAL A 133 -5.18 12.99 -11.04
N GLU A 134 -6.16 13.45 -10.27
CA GLU A 134 -5.97 14.30 -9.09
C GLU A 134 -6.58 13.60 -7.88
N ILE A 135 -5.78 13.31 -6.87
CA ILE A 135 -6.21 12.65 -5.64
C ILE A 135 -5.80 13.52 -4.46
N ALA A 136 -6.79 14.01 -3.71
CA ALA A 136 -6.57 14.76 -2.49
C ALA A 136 -6.20 13.84 -1.31
N ALA A 137 -5.44 14.37 -0.36
CA ALA A 137 -5.12 13.75 0.92
C ALA A 137 -6.40 13.23 1.60
N GLY A 138 -6.30 12.04 2.21
CA GLY A 138 -7.43 11.38 2.85
C GLY A 138 -8.44 10.73 1.89
N SER A 139 -8.25 10.83 0.57
CA SER A 139 -9.08 10.14 -0.42
C SER A 139 -8.65 8.69 -0.62
N GLY A 140 -9.61 7.78 -0.77
CA GLY A 140 -9.33 6.37 -1.04
C GLY A 140 -8.75 6.17 -2.44
N PHE A 141 -7.59 5.51 -2.56
CA PHE A 141 -6.89 5.35 -3.85
C PHE A 141 -6.52 3.90 -4.21
N MET A 142 -6.43 3.01 -3.22
CA MET A 142 -6.15 1.58 -3.37
C MET A 142 -7.03 0.82 -2.37
N GLN A 143 -7.27 -0.48 -2.59
CA GLN A 143 -7.99 -1.32 -1.64
C GLN A 143 -7.24 -2.63 -1.39
N GLY A 144 -7.24 -3.12 -0.15
CA GLY A 144 -6.64 -4.41 0.22
C GLY A 144 -7.71 -5.44 0.59
N ILE A 145 -7.58 -6.66 0.08
CA ILE A 145 -8.46 -7.79 0.37
C ILE A 145 -7.63 -8.92 0.97
N PHE A 146 -8.05 -9.42 2.13
CA PHE A 146 -7.44 -10.60 2.74
C PHE A 146 -7.93 -11.87 2.05
N VAL A 147 -7.00 -12.74 1.68
CA VAL A 147 -7.26 -14.01 1.01
C VAL A 147 -6.43 -15.10 1.68
N GLU A 148 -7.03 -16.24 1.99
CA GLU A 148 -6.35 -17.43 2.45
C GLU A 148 -5.59 -18.09 1.29
N TYR A 149 -4.39 -18.60 1.54
CA TYR A 149 -3.57 -19.29 0.53
C TYR A 149 -3.04 -20.63 1.04
N GLY A 150 -2.60 -21.49 0.12
CA GLY A 150 -1.94 -22.76 0.43
C GLY A 150 -0.51 -22.81 -0.10
N ILE A 151 0.24 -23.81 0.35
CA ILE A 151 1.61 -24.11 -0.06
C ILE A 151 1.67 -25.45 -0.82
N THR A 152 2.78 -25.76 -1.48
CA THR A 152 2.95 -27.05 -2.17
C THR A 152 3.30 -28.17 -1.18
N LEU A 153 3.15 -29.43 -1.61
CA LEU A 153 3.40 -30.60 -0.75
C LEU A 153 4.88 -30.75 -0.34
N ASP A 154 5.77 -30.17 -1.13
CA ASP A 154 7.23 -30.20 -1.05
C ASP A 154 7.81 -28.84 -0.61
N ASP A 155 6.99 -27.95 -0.08
CA ASP A 155 7.45 -26.65 0.44
C ASP A 155 8.38 -26.84 1.63
N ASP A 156 9.58 -26.28 1.54
CA ASP A 156 10.62 -26.26 2.57
C ASP A 156 11.13 -24.84 2.85
N ALA A 157 10.32 -23.82 2.56
CA ALA A 157 10.71 -22.43 2.76
C ALA A 157 10.79 -22.09 4.27
N THR A 158 11.99 -21.74 4.74
CA THR A 158 12.23 -21.37 6.14
C THR A 158 12.75 -19.95 6.35
N GLU A 159 13.10 -19.24 5.28
CA GLU A 159 13.59 -17.87 5.39
C GLU A 159 12.43 -16.91 5.74
N ILE A 160 12.68 -15.99 6.68
CA ILE A 160 11.74 -14.92 7.03
C ILE A 160 12.06 -13.70 6.18
N ARG A 161 11.04 -13.08 5.61
CA ARG A 161 11.21 -11.88 4.79
C ARG A 161 11.82 -10.72 5.60
N ASN A 162 12.85 -10.10 5.04
CA ASN A 162 13.45 -8.87 5.56
C ASN A 162 13.65 -7.87 4.40
N GLY A 163 13.25 -6.61 4.52
CA GLY A 163 13.26 -5.65 3.40
C GLY A 163 11.99 -5.59 2.53
N GLY A 164 11.79 -4.43 1.89
CA GLY A 164 10.78 -4.18 0.85
C GLY A 164 11.33 -4.32 -0.57
N PHE A 165 10.44 -4.60 -1.55
CA PHE A 165 10.72 -4.74 -2.99
C PHE A 165 11.88 -5.68 -3.38
N GLY A 166 11.56 -6.95 -3.67
CA GLY A 166 12.52 -7.88 -4.29
C GLY A 166 13.50 -8.56 -3.32
N SER A 167 13.28 -8.41 -2.01
CA SER A 167 14.11 -8.96 -0.93
C SER A 167 14.21 -10.49 -0.88
N THR A 168 13.41 -11.21 -1.66
CA THR A 168 13.49 -12.68 -1.77
C THR A 168 14.39 -13.15 -2.91
N THR A 169 15.00 -12.24 -3.68
CA THR A 169 15.95 -12.61 -4.74
C THR A 169 17.36 -12.64 -4.15
N LYS A 170 17.88 -13.84 -3.85
CA LYS A 170 19.32 -14.12 -3.85
C LYS A 170 19.75 -14.55 -5.25
#